data_AF-A0A2W6U235-F1
#
_entry.id   AF-A0A2W6U235-F1
#
_cell.length_a   1.000
_cell.length_b   1.000
_cell.length_c   1.000
_cell.angle_alpha   90.00
_cell.angle_beta   90.00
_cell.angle_gamma   90.00
#
_symmetry.space_group_name_H-M   'P 1'
#
loop_
_entity.id
_entity.type
_entity.pdbx_description
1 polymer ?
#
loop_
_entity_poly.entity_id
_entity_poly.type
_entity_poly.pdbx_seq_one_letter_code
_entity_poly.pdbx_strand_id
1 'polypeptide(L)' 'MAKSKVYEAAAAKIDRDKFYTSTEAVNLAKETGSTKFDSTVEVALKLAVDPR' A
#
# COMPACT_ATOMS: atom_id res chain seq x y z
N MET A 1 -17.21 -9.82 -3.89
CA MET A 1 -16.02 -10.57 -3.45
C MET A 1 -15.71 -10.11 -2.03
N ALA A 2 -15.93 -10.97 -1.03
CA ALA A 2 -15.70 -10.60 0.37
C ALA A 2 -14.20 -10.48 0.62
N LYS A 3 -13.72 -9.28 0.97
CA LYS A 3 -12.33 -9.08 1.34
C LYS A 3 -12.13 -9.58 2.78
N SER A 4 -10.91 -10.00 3.13
CA SER A 4 -10.64 -10.46 4.50
C SER A 4 -10.75 -9.27 5.47
N LYS A 5 -11.20 -9.52 6.71
CA LYS A 5 -11.31 -8.49 7.75
C LYS A 5 -9.98 -7.75 8.00
N VAL A 6 -8.86 -8.44 7.79
CA VAL A 6 -7.51 -7.88 7.92
C VAL A 6 -7.22 -6.87 6.81
N TYR A 7 -7.64 -7.18 5.58
CA TYR A 7 -7.52 -6.26 4.45
C TYR A 7 -8.37 -4.99 4.67
N GLU A 8 -9.60 -5.14 5.16
CA GLU A 8 -10.48 -3.99 5.41
C GLU A 8 -9.91 -3.06 6.49
N ALA A 9 -9.35 -3.62 7.57
CA ALA A 9 -8.68 -2.86 8.62
C ALA A 9 -7.43 -2.13 8.13
N ALA A 10 -6.62 -2.76 7.25
CA ALA A 10 -5.47 -2.11 6.64
C ALA A 10 -5.88 -1.01 5.64
N ALA A 11 -6.92 -1.27 4.83
CA ALA A 11 -7.44 -0.31 3.86
C ALA A 11 -8.06 0.93 4.53
N ALA A 12 -8.67 0.79 5.71
CA ALA A 12 -9.21 1.92 6.47
C ALA A 12 -8.14 2.91 6.96
N LYS A 13 -6.87 2.47 7.08
CA LYS A 13 -5.74 3.34 7.47
C LYS A 13 -5.13 4.11 6.30
N ILE A 14 -5.48 3.72 5.07
CA ILE A 14 -4.93 4.31 3.85
C ILE A 14 -5.96 5.30 3.31
N ASP A 15 -5.59 6.58 3.30
CA ASP A 15 -6.35 7.62 2.63
C ASP A 15 -5.97 7.66 1.14
N ARG A 16 -6.95 7.59 0.24
CA ARG A 16 -6.70 7.60 -1.21
C ARG A 16 -6.49 8.99 -1.79
N ASP A 17 -6.98 10.03 -1.10
CA ASP A 17 -6.91 11.40 -1.58
C ASP A 17 -5.68 12.13 -1.02
N LYS A 18 -4.99 11.52 -0.04
CA LYS A 18 -3.76 12.06 0.54
C LYS A 18 -2.53 11.64 -0.25
N PHE A 19 -1.73 12.63 -0.65
CA PHE A 19 -0.36 12.40 -1.10
C PHE A 19 0.56 12.23 0.11
N TYR A 20 1.00 11.00 0.35
CA TYR A 20 1.99 10.69 1.37
C TYR A 20 3.39 11.00 0.87
N THR A 21 4.23 11.56 1.74
CA THR A 21 5.67 11.64 1.48
C THR A 21 6.30 10.25 1.50
N SER A 22 7.48 10.08 0.91
CA SER A 22 8.17 8.77 0.83
C SER A 22 8.35 8.12 2.20
N THR A 23 8.72 8.91 3.22
CA THR A 23 8.91 8.41 4.59
C THR A 23 7.60 7.96 5.24
N GLU A 24 6.52 8.75 5.09
CA GLU A 24 5.20 8.39 5.60
C GLU A 24 4.66 7.14 4.90
N ALA A 25 4.84 7.03 3.59
CA ALA A 25 4.38 5.89 2.80
C ALA A 25 5.06 4.58 3.24
N VAL A 26 6.37 4.61 3.50
CA VAL A 26 7.11 3.43 3.98
C VAL A 26 6.67 3.03 5.39
N ASN A 27 6.42 3.99 6.28
CA ASN A 27 5.92 3.69 7.61
C ASN A 27 4.52 3.07 7.56
N LEU A 28 3.63 3.63 6.73
CA LEU A 28 2.29 3.08 6.52
C LEU A 28 2.33 1.68 5.89
N ALA A 29 3.25 1.43 4.95
CA ALA A 29 3.45 0.10 4.35
C ALA A 29 3.88 -0.94 5.39
N LYS A 30 4.73 -0.56 6.36
CA LYS A 30 5.11 -1.44 7.47
C LYS A 30 3.95 -1.73 8.42
N GLU A 31 3.11 -0.74 8.72
CA GLU A 31 1.95 -0.90 9.60
C GLU A 31 0.79 -1.68 8.99
N THR A 32 0.66 -1.61 7.66
CA THR A 32 -0.38 -2.32 6.89
C THR A 32 0.08 -3.69 6.39
N GLY A 33 1.38 -3.98 6.51
CA GLY A 33 1.99 -5.26 6.17
C GLY A 33 1.50 -6.42 7.06
N SER A 34 1.75 -7.65 6.60
CA SER A 34 1.38 -8.83 7.37
C SER A 34 2.35 -9.03 8.55
N THR A 35 1.81 -9.20 9.75
CA THR A 35 2.62 -9.47 10.96
C THR A 35 3.14 -10.90 11.05
N LYS A 36 2.64 -11.81 10.19
CA LYS A 36 2.96 -13.25 10.24
C LYS A 36 4.08 -13.68 9.30
N PHE A 37 4.40 -12.88 8.29
CA PHE A 37 5.39 -13.23 7.28
C PHE A 37 6.07 -11.97 6.77
N ASP A 38 7.33 -12.12 6.33
CA ASP A 38 8.07 -11.03 5.73
C ASP A 38 7.43 -10.64 4.40
N SER A 39 6.85 -9.45 4.36
CA SER A 39 5.96 -8.99 3.29
C SER A 39 6.76 -8.14 2.30
N THR A 40 6.65 -8.41 1.00
CA THR A 40 7.30 -7.58 -0.02
C THR A 40 6.58 -6.24 -0.17
N VAL A 41 7.34 -5.15 -0.20
CA VAL A 41 6.83 -3.80 -0.52
C VAL A 41 7.02 -3.54 -2.02
N GLU A 42 5.92 -3.29 -2.72
CA GLU A 42 5.92 -2.98 -4.15
C GLU A 42 5.67 -1.48 -4.40
N VAL A 43 6.31 -0.94 -5.44
CA VAL A 43 6.12 0.45 -5.87
C VAL A 43 5.61 0.44 -7.31
N ALA A 44 4.34 0.78 -7.49
CA ALA A 44 3.72 0.90 -8.81
C ALA A 44 3.92 2.31 -9.36
N LEU A 45 4.79 2.45 -10.37
CA LEU A 45 5.05 3.71 -11.06
C LEU A 45 4.38 3.69 -12.44
N LYS A 46 3.42 4.58 -12.66
CA LYS A 46 2.84 4.80 -14.00
C LYS A 46 3.73 5.78 -14.76
N LEU A 47 4.70 5.24 -15.49
CA LEU A 47 5.55 6.03 -16.38
C LEU A 47 4.72 6.37 -17.63
N ALA A 48 4.49 7.66 -17.89
CA ALA A 48 3.74 8.16 -19.04
C ALA A 48 4.57 8.09 -20.34
N VAL A 49 5.22 6.95 -20.57
CA VAL A 49 6.05 6.65 -21.73
C VAL A 49 5.28 5.73 -22.68
N ASP A 50 5.56 5.85 -23.98
CA ASP A 50 4.98 4.96 -24.99
C ASP A 50 5.55 3.54 -24.79
N PRO A 51 4.72 2.52 -24.51
CA PRO A 51 5.16 1.17 -24.19
C PRO A 51 5.47 0.30 -25.43
N ARG A 52 5.45 0.85 -26.65
CA ARG A 52 5.64 0.11 -27.91
C ARG A 52 7.10 -0.12 -28.27
#